data_AF-A0A023FPN4-F1
#
_entry.id   AF-A0A023FPN4-F1
#
_cell.length_a   1.000
_cell.length_b   1.000
_cell.length_c   1.000
_cell.angle_alpha   90.00
_cell.angle_beta   90.00
_cell.angle_gamma   90.00
#
_symmetry.space_group_name_H-M   'P 1'
#
loop_
_entity.id
_entity.type
_entity.pdbx_description
1 polymer ?
#
loop_
_entity_poly.entity_id
_entity_poly.type
_entity_poly.pdbx_seq_one_letter_code
_entity_poly.pdbx_strand_id
1 'polypeptide(L)'
;MTAFCLIYGAALALLLRSAHGNLIDDSVLFSINWPGSSPDDKKLASAEQLDSLWVVSADKERYRCLLPTKPLSREDMDAGTPYAGPSPLALLKPLFSRLFCSYRLEQYWTYELCHGKSIRQYHEESVGNKVAMQEYYLGKYDPTKLDRDEANYLADKIQVQRPPRIRLEGGLDLPYFAVNMTGGTMCELGDGVQRMTRVLYVCSQEARNEVLSIDELSTCEYQAVVLTPYLCAHPDYRLDNSPENPIQCVAQDGAPVRPKGLWDERAPQPLS
;
A
#
# COMPACT_ATOMS: atom_id res chain seq x y z
N MET A 1 7.83 33.30 -72.47
CA MET A 1 6.36 33.19 -72.38
C MET A 1 6.06 32.40 -71.12
N THR A 2 6.10 33.06 -69.96
CA THR A 2 4.93 33.51 -69.18
C THR A 2 4.11 32.36 -68.60
N ALA A 3 4.24 32.11 -67.29
CA ALA A 3 3.12 32.01 -66.36
C ALA A 3 3.61 31.88 -64.91
N PHE A 4 3.45 32.96 -64.14
CA PHE A 4 3.33 32.93 -62.69
C PHE A 4 2.00 32.29 -62.31
N CYS A 5 1.96 31.45 -61.27
CA CYS A 5 0.80 31.38 -60.38
C CYS A 5 1.17 30.81 -59.00
N LEU A 6 1.26 31.71 -58.02
CA LEU A 6 1.19 31.44 -56.58
C LEU A 6 -0.27 31.48 -56.16
N ILE A 7 -0.86 30.39 -55.63
CA ILE A 7 -1.98 30.48 -54.65
C ILE A 7 -1.91 29.30 -53.66
N TYR A 8 -1.60 29.67 -52.41
CA TYR A 8 -2.10 29.21 -51.11
C TYR A 8 -2.94 27.93 -50.97
N GLY A 9 -2.52 27.07 -50.03
CA GLY A 9 -3.30 26.82 -48.81
C GLY A 9 -4.28 25.64 -48.81
N ALA A 10 -3.84 24.51 -48.25
CA ALA A 10 -4.51 23.79 -47.15
C ALA A 10 -3.84 22.42 -46.96
N ALA A 11 -2.99 22.31 -45.95
CA ALA A 11 -2.46 21.03 -45.49
C ALA A 11 -3.59 20.26 -44.79
N LEU A 12 -4.27 19.37 -45.53
CA LEU A 12 -5.16 18.38 -44.94
C LEU A 12 -4.31 17.18 -44.51
N ALA A 13 -3.52 17.36 -43.44
CA ALA A 13 -2.93 16.25 -42.72
C ALA A 13 -4.06 15.58 -41.91
N LEU A 14 -4.75 14.62 -42.54
CA LEU A 14 -5.52 13.62 -41.81
C LEU A 14 -4.54 12.75 -41.00
N LEU A 15 -4.14 13.27 -39.83
CA LEU A 15 -3.70 12.42 -38.75
C LEU A 15 -4.94 11.71 -38.22
N LEU A 16 -5.23 10.54 -38.80
CA LEU A 16 -5.92 9.49 -38.06
C LEU A 16 -5.02 9.15 -36.87
N ARG A 17 -5.19 9.90 -35.78
CA ARG A 17 -4.73 9.47 -34.46
C ARG A 17 -5.48 8.19 -34.19
N SER A 18 -4.82 7.05 -34.33
CA SER A 18 -5.27 5.82 -33.70
C SER A 18 -5.36 6.12 -32.20
N ALA A 19 -6.58 6.27 -31.71
CA ALA A 19 -6.85 6.17 -30.29
C ALA A 19 -6.73 4.69 -29.91
N HIS A 20 -5.49 4.19 -29.89
CA HIS A 20 -5.13 3.07 -29.04
C HIS A 20 -4.41 3.69 -27.86
N GLY A 21 -5.20 4.33 -27.00
CA GLY A 21 -4.76 4.64 -25.66
C GLY A 21 -4.42 3.31 -24.99
N ASN A 22 -3.14 3.10 -24.75
CA ASN A 22 -2.58 2.82 -23.43
C ASN A 22 -3.51 2.13 -22.40
N LEU A 23 -2.89 1.17 -21.70
CA LEU A 23 -3.23 0.61 -20.38
C LEU A 23 -4.03 -0.70 -20.38
N ILE A 24 -3.29 -1.81 -20.43
CA ILE A 24 -3.51 -2.82 -19.38
C ILE A 24 -3.03 -2.13 -18.09
N ASP A 25 -3.96 -1.79 -17.21
CA ASP A 25 -3.66 -1.20 -15.92
C ASP A 25 -3.43 -2.33 -14.92
N ASP A 26 -2.17 -2.55 -14.53
CA ASP A 26 -1.78 -3.59 -13.56
C ASP A 26 -2.39 -3.36 -12.17
N SER A 27 -3.03 -2.21 -11.92
CA SER A 27 -3.76 -1.94 -10.67
C SER A 27 -5.15 -2.58 -10.60
N VAL A 28 -5.67 -3.08 -11.73
CA VAL A 28 -6.98 -3.75 -11.82
C VAL A 28 -6.81 -5.25 -11.67
N LEU A 29 -7.36 -5.80 -10.58
CA LEU A 29 -7.26 -7.22 -10.27
C LEU A 29 -8.39 -8.02 -10.94
N PHE A 30 -8.07 -9.22 -11.42
CA PHE A 30 -9.02 -10.16 -12.00
C PHE A 30 -8.84 -11.55 -11.37
N SER A 31 -9.94 -12.27 -11.16
CA SER A 31 -9.90 -13.67 -10.70
C SER A 31 -10.64 -14.57 -11.69
N ILE A 32 -10.04 -15.73 -12.02
CA ILE A 32 -10.62 -16.66 -12.99
C ILE A 32 -11.48 -17.69 -12.26
N ASN A 33 -12.76 -17.70 -12.58
CA ASN A 33 -13.73 -18.65 -12.07
C ASN A 33 -14.12 -19.67 -13.15
N TRP A 34 -14.23 -20.92 -12.73
CA TRP A 34 -14.61 -22.07 -13.55
C TRP A 34 -15.98 -22.57 -13.09
N PRO A 35 -17.08 -21.94 -13.55
CA PRO A 35 -18.42 -22.23 -13.03
C PRO A 35 -18.83 -23.67 -13.36
N GLY A 36 -19.31 -24.37 -12.34
CA GLY A 36 -19.69 -25.79 -12.41
C GLY A 36 -21.16 -25.95 -12.11
N SER A 37 -22.03 -25.73 -13.11
CA SER A 37 -23.47 -26.02 -13.10
C SER A 37 -24.25 -25.65 -11.81
N SER A 38 -23.77 -24.70 -11.00
CA SER A 38 -24.40 -24.30 -9.74
C SER A 38 -25.30 -23.07 -9.97
N PRO A 39 -26.50 -23.00 -9.37
CA PRO A 39 -27.40 -21.84 -9.52
C PRO A 39 -26.83 -20.52 -8.99
N ASP A 40 -25.84 -20.56 -8.10
CA ASP A 40 -25.22 -19.38 -7.47
C ASP A 40 -24.22 -18.65 -8.39
N ASP A 41 -23.88 -19.22 -9.55
CA ASP A 41 -22.99 -18.59 -10.57
C ASP A 41 -23.69 -17.46 -11.36
N LYS A 42 -24.96 -17.13 -11.04
CA LYS A 42 -25.77 -16.11 -11.70
C LYS A 42 -25.79 -14.75 -10.98
N LYS A 43 -24.63 -14.26 -10.53
CA LYS A 43 -24.41 -12.80 -10.46
C LYS A 43 -23.61 -12.37 -11.67
N LEU A 44 -24.23 -12.52 -12.84
CA LEU A 44 -23.74 -11.90 -14.05
C LEU A 44 -24.09 -10.41 -13.96
N ALA A 45 -23.08 -9.55 -13.99
CA ALA A 45 -23.30 -8.17 -14.41
C ALA A 45 -24.11 -8.20 -15.72
N SER A 46 -25.03 -7.26 -15.91
CA SER A 46 -25.91 -7.21 -17.09
C SER A 46 -25.15 -7.55 -18.37
N ALA A 47 -25.71 -8.43 -19.21
CA ALA A 47 -25.06 -9.00 -20.40
C ALA A 47 -24.51 -7.96 -21.41
N GLU A 48 -24.83 -6.68 -21.24
CA GLU A 48 -24.36 -5.54 -22.03
C GLU A 48 -22.93 -5.06 -21.66
N GLN A 49 -22.31 -5.60 -20.61
CA GLN A 49 -21.00 -5.16 -20.10
C GLN A 49 -19.93 -6.26 -20.05
N LEU A 50 -20.05 -7.29 -20.90
CA LEU A 50 -19.09 -8.39 -20.96
C LEU A 50 -18.57 -8.57 -22.39
N ASP A 51 -17.24 -8.62 -22.53
CA ASP A 51 -16.57 -9.06 -23.75
C ASP A 51 -16.23 -10.56 -23.64
N SER A 52 -16.15 -11.26 -24.76
CA SER A 52 -15.87 -12.71 -24.75
C SER A 52 -14.58 -13.04 -25.47
N LEU A 53 -13.67 -13.70 -24.75
CA LEU A 53 -12.38 -14.16 -25.26
C LEU A 53 -12.34 -15.69 -25.34
N TRP A 54 -11.79 -16.19 -26.44
CA TRP A 54 -11.52 -17.62 -26.60
C TRP A 54 -10.11 -17.94 -26.12
N VAL A 55 -10.01 -18.90 -25.21
CA VAL A 55 -8.74 -19.33 -24.62
C VAL A 55 -8.57 -20.83 -24.84
N VAL A 56 -7.34 -21.25 -25.14
CA VAL A 56 -6.98 -22.66 -25.32
C VAL A 56 -5.88 -23.00 -24.34
N SER A 57 -6.07 -24.06 -23.55
CA SER A 57 -5.04 -24.53 -22.61
C SER A 57 -3.88 -25.22 -23.35
N ALA A 58 -2.76 -25.45 -22.64
CA ALA A 58 -1.64 -26.23 -23.16
C ALA A 58 -2.05 -27.65 -23.61
N ASP A 59 -3.05 -28.23 -22.94
CA ASP A 59 -3.63 -29.53 -23.24
C ASP A 59 -4.68 -29.49 -24.37
N LYS A 60 -4.76 -28.38 -25.12
CA LYS A 60 -5.70 -28.14 -26.23
C LYS A 60 -7.17 -28.14 -25.81
N GLU A 61 -7.46 -27.79 -24.56
CA GLU A 61 -8.82 -27.66 -24.04
C GLU A 61 -9.34 -26.25 -24.32
N ARG A 62 -10.59 -26.12 -24.77
CA ARG A 62 -11.15 -24.83 -25.22
C ARG A 62 -12.11 -24.25 -24.19
N TYR A 63 -11.95 -22.95 -23.93
CA TYR A 63 -12.77 -22.20 -23.01
C TYR A 63 -13.23 -20.89 -23.63
N ARG A 64 -14.44 -20.47 -23.28
CA ARG A 64 -14.97 -19.14 -23.57
C ARG A 64 -15.02 -18.36 -22.27
N CYS A 65 -14.15 -17.37 -22.15
CA CYS A 65 -14.03 -16.50 -20.98
C CYS A 65 -14.80 -15.20 -21.18
N LEU A 66 -15.55 -14.78 -20.16
CA LEU A 66 -16.32 -13.55 -20.15
C LEU A 66 -15.58 -12.51 -19.30
N LEU A 67 -15.10 -11.45 -19.94
CA LEU A 67 -14.36 -10.36 -19.31
C LEU A 67 -15.27 -9.15 -19.13
N PRO A 68 -15.26 -8.47 -17.97
CA PRO A 68 -15.91 -7.17 -17.81
C PRO A 68 -15.36 -6.14 -18.80
N THR A 69 -16.22 -5.49 -19.58
CA THR A 69 -15.82 -4.41 -20.49
C THR A 69 -15.45 -3.14 -19.72
N LYS A 70 -15.99 -2.99 -18.51
CA LYS A 70 -15.61 -1.97 -17.55
C LYS A 70 -15.29 -2.67 -16.23
N PRO A 71 -14.06 -3.13 -16.01
CA PRO A 71 -13.68 -3.66 -14.71
C PRO A 71 -13.80 -2.56 -13.66
N LEU A 72 -14.28 -2.92 -12.47
CA LEU A 72 -14.25 -2.03 -11.33
C LEU A 72 -12.79 -1.79 -10.98
N SER A 73 -12.40 -0.52 -10.98
CA SER A 73 -11.13 -0.09 -10.41
C SER A 73 -11.33 0.32 -8.95
N ARG A 74 -10.24 0.55 -8.24
CA ARG A 74 -10.31 1.03 -6.85
C ARG A 74 -10.92 2.43 -6.79
N GLU A 75 -10.68 3.26 -7.81
CA GLU A 75 -11.30 4.59 -7.96
C GLU A 75 -12.83 4.52 -8.08
N ASP A 76 -13.37 3.51 -8.78
CA ASP A 76 -14.82 3.30 -8.87
C ASP A 76 -15.42 2.87 -7.51
N MET A 77 -14.68 2.14 -6.67
CA MET A 77 -15.09 1.83 -5.29
C MET A 77 -15.01 3.05 -4.36
N ASP A 78 -13.95 3.84 -4.47
CA ASP A 78 -13.74 5.03 -3.64
C ASP A 78 -14.80 6.11 -3.93
N ALA A 79 -15.31 6.17 -5.16
CA ALA A 79 -16.45 7.02 -5.53
C ALA A 79 -17.79 6.59 -4.90
N GLY A 80 -17.89 5.34 -4.41
CA GLY A 80 -19.13 4.72 -3.94
C GLY A 80 -19.50 5.02 -2.49
N THR A 81 -18.52 5.22 -1.59
CA THR A 81 -18.78 5.58 -0.18
C THR A 81 -17.61 6.36 0.43
N PRO A 82 -17.73 7.67 0.67
CA PRO A 82 -16.71 8.40 1.42
C PRO A 82 -16.63 7.85 2.85
N TYR A 83 -15.44 7.43 3.26
CA TYR A 83 -15.20 6.97 4.62
C TYR A 83 -15.57 8.06 5.63
N ALA A 84 -16.58 7.78 6.45
CA ALA A 84 -17.12 8.69 7.47
C ALA A 84 -16.55 8.43 8.87
N GLY A 85 -15.54 7.55 8.98
CA GLY A 85 -14.92 7.21 10.26
C GLY A 85 -13.87 8.22 10.72
N PRO A 86 -13.20 7.94 11.86
CA PRO A 86 -12.17 8.80 12.42
C PRO A 86 -10.94 8.93 11.52
N SER A 87 -10.25 10.07 11.64
CA SER A 87 -8.96 10.32 10.98
C SER A 87 -7.91 9.28 11.40
N PRO A 88 -6.86 9.04 10.58
CA PRO A 88 -5.73 8.18 10.96
C PRO A 88 -5.08 8.57 12.29
N LEU A 89 -4.94 9.88 12.55
CA LEU A 89 -4.37 10.37 13.79
C LEU A 89 -5.32 10.13 14.98
N ALA A 90 -6.64 10.30 14.80
CA ALA A 90 -7.64 9.95 15.80
C ALA A 90 -7.64 8.45 16.13
N LEU A 91 -7.43 7.59 15.12
CA LEU A 91 -7.28 6.15 15.32
C LEU A 91 -6.04 5.81 16.15
N LEU A 92 -4.94 6.56 15.99
CA LEU A 92 -3.70 6.39 16.73
C LEU A 92 -3.70 7.07 18.11
N LYS A 93 -4.63 7.99 18.38
CA LYS A 93 -4.75 8.73 19.65
C LYS A 93 -4.73 7.84 20.91
N PRO A 94 -5.40 6.66 20.96
CA PRO A 94 -5.32 5.74 22.09
C PRO A 94 -3.90 5.21 22.34
N LEU A 95 -3.13 4.97 21.28
CA LEU A 95 -1.74 4.50 21.36
C LEU A 95 -0.85 5.59 21.99
N PHE A 96 -1.08 6.86 21.63
CA PHE A 96 -0.26 7.98 22.09
C PHE A 96 -0.63 8.39 23.52
N SER A 97 -1.91 8.31 23.88
CA SER A 97 -2.40 8.72 25.20
C SER A 97 -1.99 7.76 26.32
N ARG A 98 -1.85 6.46 26.02
CA ARG A 98 -1.44 5.44 26.99
C ARG A 98 0.08 5.39 27.22
N LEU A 99 0.85 6.17 26.45
CA LEU A 99 2.32 6.17 26.48
C LEU A 99 2.90 4.75 26.36
N PHE A 100 2.29 3.92 25.51
CA PHE A 100 2.80 2.58 25.24
C PHE A 100 4.19 2.69 24.61
N CYS A 101 5.13 1.85 25.05
CA CYS A 101 6.48 1.81 24.51
C CYS A 101 6.74 0.47 23.85
N SER A 102 7.35 0.53 22.67
CA SER A 102 7.72 -0.62 21.86
C SER A 102 9.24 -0.65 21.72
N TYR A 103 9.79 -1.86 21.80
CA TYR A 103 11.24 -2.07 21.85
C TYR A 103 11.70 -2.77 20.59
N ARG A 104 12.87 -2.38 20.09
CA ARG A 104 13.59 -3.07 19.03
C ARG A 104 15.02 -3.31 19.49
N LEU A 105 15.40 -4.58 19.58
CA LEU A 105 16.76 -4.97 19.89
C LEU A 105 17.50 -5.19 18.56
N GLU A 106 18.59 -4.48 18.37
CA GLU A 106 19.56 -4.75 17.32
C GLU A 106 20.86 -5.29 17.93
N GLN A 107 21.87 -5.54 17.09
CA GLN A 107 23.11 -6.19 17.53
C GLN A 107 23.84 -5.37 18.61
N TYR A 108 23.90 -4.05 18.42
CA TYR A 108 24.58 -3.14 19.34
C TYR A 108 23.59 -2.24 20.09
N TRP A 109 22.63 -1.63 19.37
CA TRP A 109 21.69 -0.69 19.96
C TRP A 109 20.39 -1.36 20.40
N THR A 110 19.83 -0.89 21.51
CA THR A 110 18.42 -1.10 21.86
C THR A 110 17.66 0.20 21.64
N TYR A 111 16.54 0.10 20.94
CA TYR A 111 15.64 1.21 20.71
C TYR A 111 14.36 1.05 21.50
N GLU A 112 13.92 2.14 22.11
CA GLU A 112 12.67 2.30 22.82
C GLU A 112 11.88 3.42 22.14
N LEU A 113 10.75 3.07 21.53
CA LEU A 113 9.80 4.01 20.97
C LEU A 113 8.57 4.09 21.88
N CYS A 114 8.47 5.15 22.67
CA CYS A 114 7.26 5.49 23.39
C CYS A 114 6.35 6.34 22.48
N HIS A 115 5.25 5.74 22.03
CA HIS A 115 4.35 6.36 21.06
C HIS A 115 3.77 7.67 21.60
N GLY A 116 3.84 8.74 20.81
CA GLY A 116 3.41 10.07 21.22
C GLY A 116 4.28 10.73 22.30
N LYS A 117 5.50 10.22 22.57
CA LYS A 117 6.41 10.80 23.56
C LYS A 117 7.83 11.00 23.03
N SER A 118 8.54 9.91 22.75
CA SER A 118 9.94 9.99 22.34
C SER A 118 10.43 8.66 21.80
N ILE A 119 11.47 8.75 20.98
CA ILE A 119 12.29 7.62 20.58
C ILE A 119 13.67 7.77 21.20
N ARG A 120 14.14 6.69 21.82
CA ARG A 120 15.40 6.60 22.55
C ARG A 120 16.19 5.41 22.03
N GLN A 121 17.49 5.61 21.87
CA GLN A 121 18.46 4.59 21.53
C GLN A 121 19.47 4.50 22.68
N TYR A 122 19.77 3.29 23.13
CA TYR A 122 20.73 3.10 24.20
C TYR A 122 21.51 1.78 24.06
N HIS A 123 22.73 1.78 24.58
CA HIS A 123 23.60 0.61 24.69
C HIS A 123 24.14 0.53 26.11
N GLU A 124 24.11 -0.67 26.69
CA GLU A 124 24.61 -0.94 28.03
C GLU A 124 25.89 -1.77 27.94
N GLU A 125 26.97 -1.26 28.51
CA GLU A 125 28.24 -1.97 28.61
C GLU A 125 28.61 -2.19 30.08
N SER A 126 28.84 -3.44 30.47
CA SER A 126 29.30 -3.78 31.81
C SER A 126 30.83 -3.76 31.86
N VAL A 127 31.42 -2.72 32.45
CA VAL A 127 32.87 -2.62 32.66
C VAL A 127 33.17 -2.90 34.13
N GLY A 128 33.46 -4.17 34.45
CA GLY A 128 33.66 -4.64 35.82
C GLY A 128 32.36 -4.60 36.63
N ASN A 129 32.35 -3.90 37.77
CA ASN A 129 31.17 -3.74 38.64
C ASN A 129 30.31 -2.51 38.31
N LYS A 130 30.64 -1.76 37.25
CA LYS A 130 29.88 -0.56 36.83
C LYS A 130 29.24 -0.79 35.46
N VAL A 131 27.95 -0.50 35.36
CA VAL A 131 27.22 -0.48 34.09
C VAL A 131 27.31 0.95 33.54
N ALA A 132 27.96 1.11 32.39
CA ALA A 132 27.96 2.35 31.63
C ALA A 132 26.84 2.28 30.59
N MET A 133 26.02 3.33 30.52
CA MET A 133 24.90 3.42 29.58
C MET A 133 25.14 4.61 28.64
N GLN A 134 25.25 4.31 27.34
CA GLN A 134 25.25 5.32 26.29
C GLN A 134 23.82 5.53 25.81
N GLU A 135 23.32 6.77 25.81
CA GLU A 135 21.92 7.09 25.51
C GLU A 135 21.79 8.29 24.58
N TYR A 136 20.92 8.18 23.58
CA TYR A 136 20.53 9.24 22.67
C TYR A 136 19.02 9.26 22.45
N TYR A 137 18.42 10.46 22.39
CA TYR A 137 17.05 10.63 21.92
C TYR A 137 17.08 10.91 20.42
N LEU A 138 16.37 10.10 19.63
CA LEU A 138 16.29 10.26 18.18
C LEU A 138 15.13 11.18 17.75
N GLY A 139 14.37 11.70 18.72
CA GLY A 139 13.24 12.59 18.50
C GLY A 139 12.28 12.57 19.68
N LYS A 140 11.51 13.65 19.81
CA LYS A 140 10.46 13.82 20.82
C LYS A 140 9.17 14.24 20.12
N TYR A 141 8.06 13.83 20.70
CA TYR A 141 6.73 14.27 20.31
C TYR A 141 6.14 15.10 21.45
N ASP A 142 5.49 16.20 21.08
CA ASP A 142 4.80 17.06 22.03
C ASP A 142 3.31 16.72 22.01
N PRO A 143 2.76 16.10 23.07
CA PRO A 143 1.35 15.71 23.11
C PRO A 143 0.38 16.88 22.92
N THR A 144 0.80 18.11 23.24
CA THR A 144 -0.05 19.30 23.05
C THR A 144 -0.27 19.65 21.57
N LYS A 145 0.57 19.11 20.68
CA LYS A 145 0.45 19.31 19.23
C LYS A 145 -0.57 18.38 18.59
N LEU A 146 -1.04 17.35 19.29
CA LEU A 146 -1.88 16.30 18.70
C LEU A 146 -3.14 16.86 18.02
N ASP A 147 -3.87 17.74 18.70
CA ASP A 147 -5.11 18.31 18.14
C ASP A 147 -4.81 19.28 16.98
N ARG A 148 -3.64 19.94 17.00
CA ARG A 148 -3.18 20.79 15.89
C ARG A 148 -2.76 19.96 14.68
N ASP A 149 -2.03 18.87 14.89
CA ASP A 149 -1.61 17.94 13.85
C ASP A 149 -2.84 17.29 13.20
N GLU A 150 -3.87 16.99 13.98
CA GLU A 150 -5.16 16.51 13.47
C GLU A 150 -5.85 17.54 12.57
N ALA A 151 -5.93 18.80 13.03
CA ALA A 151 -6.53 19.88 12.25
C ALA A 151 -5.76 20.12 10.93
N ASN A 152 -4.42 20.10 10.97
CA ASN A 152 -3.59 20.24 9.78
C ASN A 152 -3.82 19.09 8.80
N TYR A 153 -3.86 17.85 9.28
CA TYR A 153 -4.14 16.68 8.44
C TYR A 153 -5.50 16.79 7.74
N LEU A 154 -6.55 17.21 8.47
CA LEU A 154 -7.89 17.38 7.92
C LEU A 154 -7.95 18.49 6.86
N ALA A 155 -7.16 19.56 7.02
CA ALA A 155 -7.03 20.61 6.02
C ALA A 155 -6.27 20.13 4.77
N ASP A 156 -5.19 19.36 4.95
CA ASP A 156 -4.35 18.84 3.85
C ASP A 156 -5.01 17.70 3.07
N LYS A 157 -5.95 16.95 3.68
CA LYS A 157 -6.73 15.90 3.00
C LYS A 157 -7.48 16.41 1.77
N ILE A 158 -7.76 17.71 1.70
CA ILE A 158 -8.38 18.36 0.54
C ILE A 158 -7.47 18.27 -0.71
N GLN A 159 -6.15 18.11 -0.53
CA GLN A 159 -5.16 18.07 -1.61
C GLN A 159 -4.60 16.67 -1.91
N VAL A 160 -4.58 15.76 -0.94
CA VAL A 160 -4.00 14.41 -1.07
C VAL A 160 -5.10 13.36 -1.07
N GLN A 161 -5.38 12.78 -2.25
CA GLN A 161 -6.40 11.74 -2.42
C GLN A 161 -6.00 10.39 -1.79
N ARG A 162 -4.69 10.09 -1.66
CA ARG A 162 -4.20 8.77 -1.26
C ARG A 162 -3.04 8.82 -0.25
N PRO A 163 -3.01 7.92 0.75
CA PRO A 163 -1.89 7.84 1.66
C PRO A 163 -0.61 7.42 0.93
N PRO A 164 0.55 7.96 1.32
CA PRO A 164 1.83 7.51 0.79
C PRO A 164 2.10 6.05 1.15
N ARG A 165 2.93 5.39 0.35
CA ARG A 165 3.26 3.96 0.50
C ARG A 165 4.74 3.75 0.78
N ILE A 166 5.05 2.72 1.57
CA ILE A 166 6.41 2.25 1.86
C ILE A 166 6.54 0.81 1.39
N ARG A 167 7.67 0.52 0.74
CA ARG A 167 8.04 -0.84 0.35
C ARG A 167 8.75 -1.51 1.52
N LEU A 168 8.16 -2.55 2.07
CA LEU A 168 8.78 -3.34 3.14
C LEU A 168 9.68 -4.46 2.58
N GLU A 169 10.55 -4.98 3.45
CA GLU A 169 11.30 -6.21 3.19
C GLU A 169 10.31 -7.35 2.88
N GLY A 170 10.45 -7.99 1.72
CA GLY A 170 9.44 -8.91 1.16
C GLY A 170 8.70 -8.37 -0.07
N GLY A 171 8.94 -7.11 -0.45
CA GLY A 171 8.45 -6.55 -1.71
C GLY A 171 7.01 -6.07 -1.68
N LEU A 172 6.41 -6.01 -0.49
CA LEU A 172 5.04 -5.55 -0.28
C LEU A 172 5.02 -4.03 -0.09
N ASP A 173 4.28 -3.33 -0.95
CA ASP A 173 4.04 -1.89 -0.82
C ASP A 173 2.82 -1.65 0.07
N LEU A 174 3.00 -0.96 1.19
CA LEU A 174 1.95 -0.72 2.18
C LEU A 174 1.69 0.77 2.39
N PRO A 175 0.42 1.19 2.48
CA PRO A 175 0.08 2.56 2.88
C PRO A 175 0.46 2.81 4.34
N TYR A 176 0.96 4.01 4.62
CA TYR A 176 1.40 4.40 5.96
C TYR A 176 0.95 5.80 6.36
N PHE A 177 0.81 6.03 7.66
CA PHE A 177 0.62 7.35 8.25
C PHE A 177 1.89 7.80 8.95
N ALA A 178 2.44 8.97 8.57
CA ALA A 178 3.69 9.47 9.12
C ALA A 178 3.48 10.45 10.28
N VAL A 179 4.27 10.27 11.33
CA VAL A 179 4.39 11.21 12.45
C VAL A 179 5.84 11.61 12.63
N ASN A 180 6.11 12.91 12.64
CA ASN A 180 7.46 13.42 12.82
C ASN A 180 7.74 13.66 14.30
N MET A 181 8.83 13.09 14.81
CA MET A 181 9.36 13.34 16.16
C MET A 181 10.69 14.09 16.05
N THR A 182 10.79 15.27 16.65
CA THR A 182 11.92 16.19 16.47
C THR A 182 12.51 16.63 17.81
N GLY A 183 13.61 17.39 17.81
CA GLY A 183 14.21 17.90 19.05
C GLY A 183 14.87 16.82 19.90
N GLY A 184 15.47 15.82 19.24
CA GLY A 184 16.31 14.81 19.89
C GLY A 184 17.64 15.35 20.41
N THR A 185 18.52 14.44 20.81
CA THR A 185 19.87 14.76 21.25
C THR A 185 20.67 15.39 20.10
N MET A 186 21.47 16.41 20.41
CA MET A 186 22.30 17.13 19.44
C MET A 186 23.25 16.17 18.72
N CYS A 187 23.31 16.29 17.41
CA CYS A 187 24.17 15.50 16.53
C CYS A 187 25.60 16.04 16.60
N GLU A 188 26.57 15.18 16.88
CA GLU A 188 27.99 15.56 16.90
C GLU A 188 28.56 15.68 15.48
N LEU A 189 28.03 14.90 14.54
CA LEU A 189 28.51 14.81 13.16
C LEU A 189 27.82 15.78 12.19
N GLY A 190 26.65 16.31 12.54
CA GLY A 190 25.90 17.23 11.68
C GLY A 190 25.78 18.57 12.36
N ASP A 191 26.63 19.54 11.97
CA ASP A 191 26.60 21.00 12.21
C ASP A 191 25.63 21.53 13.30
N GLY A 192 25.59 20.92 14.48
CA GLY A 192 24.68 21.26 15.57
C GLY A 192 23.19 20.94 15.36
N VAL A 193 22.82 20.08 14.42
CA VAL A 193 21.44 19.66 14.16
C VAL A 193 20.97 18.69 15.25
N GLN A 194 19.69 18.78 15.64
CA GLN A 194 19.10 17.81 16.58
C GLN A 194 18.59 16.58 15.82
N ARG A 195 18.82 15.39 16.39
CA ARG A 195 18.28 14.15 15.83
C ARG A 195 16.77 14.21 15.68
N MET A 196 16.27 13.66 14.58
CA MET A 196 14.83 13.55 14.30
C MET A 196 14.48 12.19 13.72
N THR A 197 13.24 11.77 13.94
CA THR A 197 12.73 10.49 13.44
C THR A 197 11.37 10.68 12.78
N ARG A 198 11.23 10.13 11.57
CA ARG A 198 9.92 9.97 10.91
C ARG A 198 9.37 8.59 11.23
N VAL A 199 8.32 8.55 12.05
CA VAL A 199 7.65 7.30 12.45
C VAL A 199 6.50 7.00 11.49
N LEU A 200 6.60 5.87 10.79
CA LEU A 200 5.63 5.40 9.80
C LEU A 200 4.76 4.32 10.44
N TYR A 201 3.50 4.64 10.70
CA TYR A 201 2.51 3.68 11.19
C TYR A 201 1.88 2.97 10.00
N VAL A 202 1.93 1.64 10.02
CA VAL A 202 1.40 0.75 8.98
C VAL A 202 0.36 -0.17 9.60
N CYS A 203 -0.75 -0.41 8.89
CA CYS A 203 -1.78 -1.35 9.35
C CYS A 203 -1.23 -2.78 9.37
N SER A 204 -1.38 -3.44 10.52
CA SER A 204 -1.30 -4.90 10.64
C SER A 204 -2.27 -5.37 11.71
N GLN A 205 -3.18 -6.29 11.35
CA GLN A 205 -4.20 -6.80 12.27
C GLN A 205 -3.62 -7.71 13.37
N GLU A 206 -2.50 -8.37 13.07
CA GLU A 206 -1.86 -9.34 13.97
C GLU A 206 -0.81 -8.69 14.88
N ALA A 207 -0.34 -7.50 14.52
CA ALA A 207 0.72 -6.81 15.25
C ALA A 207 0.25 -6.24 16.60
N ARG A 208 1.21 -6.02 17.50
CA ARG A 208 0.97 -5.48 18.85
C ARG A 208 1.57 -4.08 19.05
N ASN A 209 1.45 -3.21 18.05
CA ASN A 209 2.07 -1.88 18.01
C ASN A 209 3.60 -1.93 18.02
N GLU A 210 4.18 -2.92 17.38
CA GLU A 210 5.61 -3.21 17.45
C GLU A 210 6.42 -2.46 16.39
N VAL A 211 7.70 -2.28 16.67
CA VAL A 211 8.65 -1.64 15.75
C VAL A 211 9.22 -2.70 14.81
N LEU A 212 8.95 -2.54 13.51
CA LEU A 212 9.46 -3.41 12.46
C LEU A 212 10.91 -3.09 12.09
N SER A 213 11.24 -1.82 11.90
CA SER A 213 12.61 -1.36 11.61
C SER A 213 12.84 0.05 12.12
N ILE A 214 14.11 0.38 12.38
CA ILE A 214 14.58 1.75 12.61
C ILE A 214 15.85 1.92 11.79
N ASP A 215 15.77 2.75 10.77
CA ASP A 215 16.83 2.93 9.78
C ASP A 215 17.33 4.38 9.81
N GLU A 216 18.64 4.58 9.88
CA GLU A 216 19.25 5.90 9.70
C GLU A 216 19.37 6.19 8.19
N LEU A 217 18.50 7.06 7.69
CA LEU A 217 18.44 7.37 6.25
C LEU A 217 19.54 8.36 5.84
N SER A 218 19.86 9.29 6.74
CA SER A 218 20.95 10.24 6.62
C SER A 218 21.47 10.57 8.02
N THR A 219 22.64 11.20 8.13
CA THR A 219 23.27 11.50 9.43
C THR A 219 22.28 12.22 10.36
N CYS A 220 21.93 11.56 11.47
CA CYS A 220 21.00 12.06 12.49
C CYS A 220 19.52 12.21 12.06
N GLU A 221 19.14 11.62 10.92
CA GLU A 221 17.75 11.51 10.45
C GLU A 221 17.36 10.03 10.34
N TYR A 222 16.35 9.65 11.12
CA TYR A 222 15.92 8.27 11.24
C TYR A 222 14.52 8.06 10.68
N GLN A 223 14.23 6.85 10.26
CA GLN A 223 12.90 6.37 9.90
C GLN A 223 12.58 5.15 10.74
N ALA A 224 11.44 5.16 11.42
CA ALA A 224 10.95 4.01 12.17
C ALA A 224 9.67 3.48 11.54
N VAL A 225 9.59 2.18 11.26
CA VAL A 225 8.35 1.53 10.78
C VAL A 225 7.68 0.83 11.95
N VAL A 226 6.41 1.15 12.20
CA VAL A 226 5.59 0.58 13.29
C VAL A 226 4.38 -0.13 12.71
N LEU A 227 4.21 -1.41 13.08
CA LEU A 227 3.03 -2.19 12.71
C LEU A 227 1.97 -2.06 13.81
N THR A 228 0.77 -1.62 13.46
CA THR A 228 -0.30 -1.37 14.43
C THR A 228 -1.69 -1.77 13.92
N PRO A 229 -2.55 -2.36 14.78
CA PRO A 229 -3.93 -2.68 14.40
C PRO A 229 -4.85 -1.46 14.39
N TYR A 230 -4.49 -0.36 15.08
CA TYR A 230 -5.34 0.82 15.18
C TYR A 230 -5.64 1.45 13.82
N LEU A 231 -4.64 1.48 12.93
CA LEU A 231 -4.75 2.09 11.62
C LEU A 231 -5.61 1.27 10.65
N CYS A 232 -5.81 -0.03 10.93
CA CYS A 232 -6.56 -0.95 10.07
C CYS A 232 -8.07 -0.66 10.01
N ALA A 233 -8.60 0.17 10.91
CA ALA A 233 -9.98 0.63 10.84
C ALA A 233 -10.21 1.59 9.64
N HIS A 234 -9.14 2.24 9.15
CA HIS A 234 -9.22 3.12 8.00
C HIS A 234 -9.01 2.32 6.69
N PRO A 235 -9.95 2.37 5.72
CA PRO A 235 -9.89 1.55 4.51
C PRO A 235 -8.65 1.83 3.65
N ASP A 236 -8.26 3.10 3.51
CA ASP A 236 -7.12 3.51 2.68
C ASP A 236 -5.76 3.00 3.20
N TYR A 237 -5.68 2.61 4.47
CA TYR A 237 -4.45 2.11 5.09
C TYR A 237 -4.39 0.58 5.17
N ARG A 238 -5.43 -0.13 4.71
CA ARG A 238 -5.38 -1.59 4.58
C ARG A 238 -4.61 -1.96 3.31
N LEU A 239 -4.08 -3.19 3.28
CA LEU A 239 -3.58 -3.79 2.05
C LEU A 239 -4.61 -3.61 0.93
N ASP A 240 -4.16 -3.37 -0.31
CA ASP A 240 -5.03 -3.12 -1.46
C ASP A 240 -6.24 -4.06 -1.48
N ASN A 241 -7.43 -3.53 -1.16
CA ASN A 241 -8.70 -4.19 -1.38
C ASN A 241 -9.23 -3.80 -2.77
N SER A 242 -8.37 -3.69 -3.78
CA SER A 242 -8.84 -3.48 -5.15
C SER A 242 -9.86 -4.57 -5.47
N PRO A 243 -11.04 -4.21 -6.01
CA PRO A 243 -12.05 -5.21 -6.31
C PRO A 243 -11.47 -6.22 -7.30
N GLU A 244 -11.61 -7.50 -6.99
CA GLU A 244 -11.34 -8.55 -7.97
C GLU A 244 -12.49 -8.60 -8.97
N ASN A 245 -12.16 -8.46 -10.24
CA ASN A 245 -13.10 -8.55 -11.33
C ASN A 245 -13.20 -10.02 -11.79
N PRO A 246 -14.29 -10.75 -11.48
CA PRO A 246 -14.37 -12.17 -11.79
C PRO A 246 -14.52 -12.38 -13.30
N ILE A 247 -13.62 -13.17 -13.87
CA ILE A 247 -13.66 -13.66 -15.26
C ILE A 247 -14.26 -15.07 -15.23
N GLN A 248 -15.40 -15.25 -15.88
CA GLN A 248 -16.08 -16.55 -15.94
C GLN A 248 -15.64 -17.30 -17.20
N CYS A 249 -14.91 -18.40 -17.03
CA CYS A 249 -14.43 -19.22 -18.14
C CYS A 249 -15.23 -20.53 -18.25
N VAL A 250 -16.03 -20.63 -19.31
CA VAL A 250 -16.92 -21.78 -19.55
C VAL A 250 -16.27 -22.76 -20.52
N ALA A 251 -16.21 -24.03 -20.12
CA ALA A 251 -15.70 -25.12 -20.96
C ALA A 251 -16.50 -25.30 -22.25
N GLN A 252 -15.80 -25.59 -23.34
CA GLN A 252 -16.37 -25.80 -24.68
C GLN A 252 -15.83 -27.10 -25.27
N ASP A 253 -16.51 -27.64 -26.29
CA ASP A 253 -16.04 -28.78 -27.07
C ASP A 253 -15.65 -30.02 -26.25
N GLY A 254 -16.37 -30.27 -25.13
CA GLY A 254 -16.12 -31.41 -24.24
C GLY A 254 -14.89 -31.27 -23.34
N ALA A 255 -14.30 -30.07 -23.25
CA ALA A 255 -13.27 -29.75 -22.27
C ALA A 255 -13.78 -29.97 -20.83
N PRO A 256 -12.89 -30.31 -19.88
CA PRO A 256 -13.26 -30.36 -18.47
C PRO A 256 -13.66 -28.98 -17.94
N VAL A 257 -14.41 -28.93 -16.84
CA VAL A 257 -14.87 -27.66 -16.21
C VAL A 257 -13.71 -26.74 -15.86
N ARG A 258 -12.60 -27.32 -15.36
CA ARG A 258 -11.36 -26.62 -15.06
C ARG A 258 -10.20 -27.27 -15.84
N PRO A 259 -9.25 -26.50 -16.39
CA PRO A 259 -8.10 -27.04 -17.11
C PRO A 259 -7.29 -28.03 -16.29
N LYS A 260 -6.87 -29.13 -16.92
CA LYS A 260 -6.10 -30.20 -16.28
C LYS A 260 -4.81 -29.72 -15.65
N GLY A 261 -4.09 -28.83 -16.34
CA GLY A 261 -2.86 -28.22 -15.82
C GLY A 261 -3.01 -27.42 -14.51
N LEU A 262 -4.24 -27.14 -14.06
CA LEU A 262 -4.51 -26.42 -12.80
C LEU A 262 -5.02 -27.33 -11.67
N TRP A 263 -5.07 -28.65 -11.86
CA TRP A 263 -5.64 -29.57 -10.87
C TRP A 263 -4.71 -29.80 -9.67
N ASP A 264 -3.40 -29.61 -9.82
CA ASP A 264 -2.39 -29.95 -8.79
C ASP A 264 -1.99 -28.82 -7.82
N GLU A 265 -2.48 -27.58 -7.99
CA GLU A 265 -2.14 -26.44 -7.12
C GLU A 265 -2.78 -26.47 -5.71
N ARG A 266 -3.45 -27.58 -5.34
CA ARG A 266 -4.05 -27.78 -4.01
C ARG A 266 -3.57 -29.04 -3.28
N ALA A 267 -2.49 -29.67 -3.73
CA ALA A 267 -1.83 -30.69 -2.92
C ALA A 267 -0.88 -30.00 -1.91
N PRO A 268 -1.11 -30.08 -0.59
CA PRO A 268 -0.06 -29.71 0.36
C PRO A 268 1.15 -30.61 0.08
N GLN A 269 2.31 -30.00 -0.16
CA GLN A 269 3.57 -30.74 -0.23
C GLN A 269 3.76 -31.46 1.12
N PRO A 270 3.95 -32.79 1.15
CA PRO A 270 4.37 -33.45 2.37
C PRO A 270 5.78 -32.96 2.71
N LEU A 271 5.93 -32.40 3.92
CA LEU A 271 7.23 -32.16 4.52
C LEU A 271 7.98 -33.49 4.61
N SER A 272 9.08 -33.59 3.86
CA SER A 272 10.11 -34.63 3.98
C SER A 272 11.20 -34.18 4.93
#